data_AF-A0A7V5NZU4-F1
#
_entry.id   AF-A0A7V5NZU4-F1
#
_cell.length_a   1.000
_cell.length_b   1.000
_cell.length_c   1.000
_cell.angle_alpha   90.00
_cell.angle_beta   90.00
_cell.angle_gamma   90.00
#
_symmetry.space_group_name_H-M   'P 1'
#
loop_
_entity.id
_entity.type
_entity.pdbx_description
1 polymer ?
#
loop_
_entity_poly.entity_id
_entity_poly.type
_entity_poly.pdbx_seq_one_letter_code
_entity_poly.pdbx_strand_id
1 'polypeptide(L)'
;MMAKDSCPTSCPLPEARPVPPEKSSGPELFFRVEGMSCAACAARVEKVLKETKGVKEAQVNFATATARVVPEPGLEISSLVERVKEEGYELKPLSGGIEKVTVRIGGMTCAACVARIEKALKRLSGVKEAQVNLATGTATVVYDTALIGLADLRQAVEEEGYEFLGLLTEALPAERVEETRLKDLKRKLWVAWSLAPLVFVFSMPRLFPWVTKLSLETRHLLLLALSTPVQFYAGAEFLGRALKALRHRSADMNTLVSLGTLSAYLYSASVTFFPNIFRQAGLPLHVYFDSAVMIIAFVLLGRYLEVKARGRATDAVRKLLKLVPPTARVLKDGVEKEIPAEA
;
A
#
# COMPACT_ATOMS: atom_id res chain seq x y z
N MET A 1 -14.09 -1.18 -67.84
CA MET A 1 -14.91 -1.57 -66.67
C MET A 1 -13.99 -1.74 -65.46
N MET A 2 -14.11 -0.79 -64.52
CA MET A 2 -13.87 -0.81 -63.06
C MET A 2 -12.74 -1.72 -62.51
N ALA A 3 -11.62 -1.21 -61.99
CA ALA A 3 -11.39 -0.35 -60.82
C ALA A 3 -10.64 -1.19 -59.77
N LYS A 4 -9.31 -1.05 -59.73
CA LYS A 4 -8.44 -1.50 -58.64
C LYS A 4 -8.27 -0.31 -57.71
N ASP A 5 -8.90 -0.33 -56.55
CA ASP A 5 -8.70 0.69 -55.52
C ASP A 5 -7.38 0.43 -54.79
N SER A 6 -6.35 1.15 -55.22
CA SER A 6 -5.09 1.35 -54.52
C SER A 6 -5.31 2.30 -53.33
N CYS A 7 -5.08 1.82 -52.11
CA CYS A 7 -5.03 2.66 -50.92
C CYS A 7 -3.76 3.55 -50.97
N PRO A 8 -3.84 4.88 -50.91
CA PRO A 8 -2.68 5.76 -50.97
C PRO A 8 -1.88 5.73 -49.65
N THR A 9 -0.57 5.58 -49.79
CA THR A 9 0.45 5.44 -48.75
C THR A 9 0.76 6.75 -48.03
N SER A 10 -0.23 7.38 -47.38
CA SER A 10 0.04 8.50 -46.47
C SER A 10 -1.14 8.72 -45.51
N CYS A 11 -1.16 7.97 -44.40
CA CYS A 11 -1.87 8.42 -43.21
C CYS A 11 -0.99 9.49 -42.53
N PRO A 12 -1.44 10.75 -42.38
CA PRO A 12 -0.70 11.72 -41.59
C PRO A 12 -0.72 11.26 -40.13
N LEU A 13 0.46 11.05 -39.55
CA LEU A 13 0.61 10.90 -38.11
C LEU A 13 0.08 12.18 -37.43
N PRO A 14 -0.69 12.09 -36.33
CA PRO A 14 -1.09 13.28 -35.59
C PRO A 14 0.16 14.03 -35.13
N GLU A 15 0.24 15.31 -35.50
CA GLU A 15 1.33 16.21 -35.12
C GLU A 15 1.57 16.13 -33.61
N ALA A 16 2.82 15.82 -33.24
CA ALA A 16 3.27 15.83 -31.86
C ALA A 16 3.00 17.23 -31.28
N ARG A 17 2.17 17.29 -30.23
CA ARG A 17 1.96 18.53 -29.47
C ARG A 17 3.33 19.06 -29.02
N PRO A 18 3.62 20.36 -29.18
CA PRO A 18 4.89 20.92 -28.74
C PRO A 18 5.05 20.68 -27.24
N VAL A 19 6.12 19.97 -26.89
CA VAL A 19 6.61 19.83 -25.53
C VAL A 19 6.96 21.24 -25.04
N PRO A 20 6.45 21.72 -23.88
CA PRO A 20 6.84 23.01 -23.34
C PRO A 20 8.36 23.04 -23.10
N PRO A 21 9.02 24.19 -23.29
CA PRO A 21 10.47 24.28 -23.27
C PRO A 21 11.02 23.90 -21.89
N GLU A 22 12.03 23.04 -21.92
CA GLU A 22 12.85 22.69 -20.77
C GLU A 22 13.70 23.91 -20.34
N LYS A 23 13.72 24.16 -19.02
CA LYS A 23 14.61 25.04 -18.23
C LYS A 23 14.20 26.51 -17.99
N SER A 24 13.75 26.78 -16.76
CA SER A 24 14.16 27.95 -15.98
C SER A 24 14.20 27.64 -14.47
N SER A 25 15.41 27.67 -13.92
CA SER A 25 15.83 27.84 -12.51
C SER A 25 14.78 27.99 -11.39
N GLY A 26 14.68 27.01 -10.49
CA GLY A 26 14.06 27.10 -9.14
C GLY A 26 12.97 26.06 -8.85
N PRO A 27 12.71 25.66 -7.59
CA PRO A 27 11.57 24.82 -7.24
C PRO A 27 10.27 25.61 -7.43
N GLU A 28 9.43 25.19 -8.39
CA GLU A 28 8.17 25.87 -8.68
C GLU A 28 7.08 25.44 -7.70
N LEU A 29 6.36 26.41 -7.15
CA LEU A 29 5.20 26.18 -6.28
C LEU A 29 3.92 26.39 -7.08
N PHE A 30 3.00 25.44 -6.96
CA PHE A 30 1.69 25.52 -7.58
C PHE A 30 0.64 25.70 -6.49
N PHE A 31 -0.29 26.62 -6.72
CA PHE A 31 -1.42 26.89 -5.84
C PHE A 31 -2.73 26.83 -6.63
N ARG A 32 -3.80 26.37 -5.99
CA ARG A 32 -5.17 26.58 -6.43
C ARG A 32 -5.66 27.89 -5.84
N VAL A 33 -6.27 28.72 -6.67
CA VAL A 33 -6.84 29.99 -6.24
C VAL A 33 -8.36 29.85 -6.23
N GLU A 34 -8.98 29.98 -5.06
CA GLU A 34 -10.43 29.97 -4.89
C GLU A 34 -10.96 31.41 -4.76
N GLY A 35 -12.18 31.66 -5.26
CA GLY A 35 -12.82 32.98 -5.27
C GLY A 35 -12.63 33.80 -6.56
N MET A 36 -11.89 33.29 -7.55
CA MET A 36 -11.78 33.94 -8.86
C MET A 36 -13.00 33.63 -9.74
N SER A 37 -13.64 34.66 -10.29
CA SER A 37 -14.80 34.53 -11.18
C SER A 37 -14.56 35.03 -12.61
N CYS A 38 -13.45 35.73 -12.87
CA CYS A 38 -13.10 36.21 -14.20
C CYS A 38 -11.57 36.39 -14.40
N ALA A 39 -11.16 36.63 -15.66
CA ALA A 39 -9.77 36.92 -16.01
C ALA A 39 -9.19 38.17 -15.31
N ALA A 40 -10.04 39.16 -14.98
CA ALA A 40 -9.60 40.34 -14.22
C ALA A 40 -9.27 40.00 -12.75
N CYS A 41 -9.94 39.02 -12.14
CA CYS A 41 -9.57 38.50 -10.83
C CYS A 41 -8.20 37.80 -10.87
N ALA A 42 -7.94 37.00 -11.90
CA ALA A 42 -6.64 36.34 -12.07
C ALA A 42 -5.50 37.35 -12.23
N ALA A 43 -5.69 38.41 -13.03
CA ALA A 43 -4.70 39.48 -13.16
C ALA A 43 -4.42 40.22 -11.84
N ARG A 44 -5.46 40.41 -11.00
CA ARG A 44 -5.31 41.01 -9.67
C ARG A 44 -4.50 40.11 -8.74
N VAL A 45 -4.83 38.82 -8.67
CA VAL A 45 -4.08 37.85 -7.86
C VAL A 45 -2.64 37.73 -8.34
N GLU A 46 -2.39 37.72 -9.66
CA GLU A 46 -1.05 37.67 -10.22
C GLU A 46 -0.21 38.90 -9.82
N LYS A 47 -0.81 40.09 -9.80
CA LYS A 47 -0.14 41.31 -9.37
C LYS A 47 0.26 41.24 -7.89
N VAL A 48 -0.64 40.79 -7.01
CA VAL A 48 -0.38 40.64 -5.57
C VAL A 48 0.73 39.64 -5.29
N LEU A 49 0.73 38.51 -6.02
CA LEU A 49 1.78 37.51 -5.94
C LEU A 49 3.15 38.07 -6.34
N LYS A 50 3.23 38.88 -7.41
CA LYS A 50 4.48 39.53 -7.86
C LYS A 50 4.99 40.61 -6.89
N GLU A 51 4.09 41.29 -6.18
CA GLU A 51 4.43 42.34 -5.21
C GLU A 51 4.79 41.77 -3.81
N THR A 52 4.68 40.46 -3.63
CA THR A 52 5.04 39.80 -2.37
C THR A 52 6.56 39.55 -2.32
N LYS A 53 7.18 39.92 -1.19
CA LYS A 53 8.63 39.77 -1.00
C LYS A 53 9.01 38.29 -1.06
N GLY A 54 10.06 37.96 -1.81
CA GLY A 54 10.54 36.59 -1.99
C GLY A 54 9.89 35.83 -3.15
N VAL A 55 9.12 36.49 -4.01
CA VAL A 55 8.60 35.91 -5.26
C VAL A 55 9.39 36.46 -6.44
N LYS A 56 10.04 35.57 -7.20
CA LYS A 56 10.78 35.92 -8.41
C LYS A 56 9.84 36.08 -9.61
N GLU A 57 8.92 35.13 -9.78
CA GLU A 57 7.92 35.13 -10.84
C GLU A 57 6.60 34.57 -10.32
N ALA A 58 5.48 35.11 -10.79
CA ALA A 58 4.16 34.54 -10.56
C ALA A 58 3.31 34.64 -11.82
N GLN A 59 2.54 33.59 -12.11
CA GLN A 59 1.60 33.53 -13.22
C GLN A 59 0.30 32.88 -12.74
N VAL A 60 -0.84 33.50 -13.05
CA VAL A 60 -2.16 32.98 -12.65
C VAL A 60 -2.98 32.65 -13.88
N ASN A 61 -3.41 31.40 -13.96
CA ASN A 61 -4.27 30.92 -15.02
C ASN A 61 -5.71 30.78 -14.51
N PHE A 62 -6.58 31.66 -15.00
CA PHE A 62 -8.00 31.64 -14.68
C PHE A 62 -8.70 30.34 -15.12
N ALA A 63 -8.38 29.85 -16.33
CA ALA A 63 -9.07 28.68 -16.90
C ALA A 63 -8.83 27.40 -16.10
N THR A 64 -7.66 27.29 -15.45
CA THR A 64 -7.29 26.14 -14.61
C THR A 64 -7.44 26.43 -13.12
N ALA A 65 -7.82 27.65 -12.72
CA ALA A 65 -7.85 28.13 -11.34
C ALA A 65 -6.53 27.89 -10.59
N THR A 66 -5.39 28.01 -11.28
CA THR A 66 -4.05 27.74 -10.72
C THR A 66 -3.14 28.95 -10.78
N ALA A 67 -2.30 29.09 -9.76
CA ALA A 67 -1.19 30.04 -9.70
C ALA A 67 0.14 29.29 -9.64
N ARG A 68 1.07 29.64 -10.51
CA ARG A 68 2.47 29.17 -10.51
C ARG A 68 3.33 30.27 -9.92
N VAL A 69 4.14 29.94 -8.92
CA VAL A 69 5.02 30.88 -8.21
C VAL A 69 6.43 30.31 -8.17
N VAL A 70 7.40 31.11 -8.61
CA VAL A 70 8.83 30.80 -8.51
C VAL A 70 9.39 31.57 -7.30
N PRO A 71 9.76 30.89 -6.21
CA PRO A 71 10.24 31.53 -5.00
C PRO A 71 11.72 31.97 -5.10
N GLU A 72 12.07 33.02 -4.37
CA GLU A 72 13.45 33.33 -3.98
C GLU A 72 13.78 32.72 -2.61
N PRO A 73 15.06 32.48 -2.28
CA PRO A 73 15.46 31.97 -0.98
C PRO A 73 14.97 32.89 0.15
N GLY A 74 14.15 32.35 1.07
CA GLY A 74 13.57 33.10 2.19
C GLY A 74 12.07 33.42 2.08
N LEU A 75 11.37 32.91 1.05
CA LEU A 75 9.91 33.03 0.95
C LEU A 75 9.20 32.21 2.04
N GLU A 76 8.32 32.87 2.81
CA GLU A 76 7.42 32.21 3.76
C GLU A 76 6.03 32.02 3.13
N ILE A 77 5.60 30.77 2.93
CA ILE A 77 4.33 30.44 2.25
C ILE A 77 3.11 31.02 2.98
N SER A 78 3.15 31.10 4.32
CA SER A 78 2.13 31.74 5.17
C SER A 78 1.88 33.20 4.77
N SER A 79 2.95 33.99 4.60
CA SER A 79 2.88 35.40 4.21
C SER A 79 2.26 35.60 2.83
N LEU A 80 2.50 34.66 1.91
CA LEU A 80 1.93 34.66 0.56
C LEU A 80 0.42 34.40 0.60
N VAL A 81 -0.02 33.44 1.43
CA VAL A 81 -1.43 33.08 1.60
C VAL A 81 -2.21 34.21 2.28
N GLU A 82 -1.63 34.85 3.30
CA GLU A 82 -2.26 36.00 3.98
C GLU A 82 -2.46 37.20 3.06
N ARG A 83 -1.43 37.55 2.26
CA ARG A 83 -1.51 38.68 1.31
C ARG A 83 -2.64 38.53 0.29
N VAL A 84 -2.84 37.32 -0.21
CA VAL A 84 -3.90 37.04 -1.18
C VAL A 84 -5.27 36.95 -0.52
N LYS A 85 -5.33 36.55 0.75
CA LYS A 85 -6.54 36.55 1.57
C LYS A 85 -7.04 37.95 1.91
N GLU A 86 -6.14 38.92 2.12
CA GLU A 86 -6.49 40.35 2.29
C GLU A 86 -7.23 40.92 1.07
N GLU A 87 -6.96 40.41 -0.12
CA GLU A 87 -7.63 40.79 -1.38
C GLU A 87 -8.91 39.97 -1.65
N GLY A 88 -9.30 39.09 -0.72
CA GLY A 88 -10.55 38.32 -0.78
C GLY A 88 -10.46 37.01 -1.58
N TYR A 89 -9.25 36.51 -1.87
CA TYR A 89 -9.03 35.25 -2.57
C TYR A 89 -8.33 34.22 -1.66
N GLU A 90 -8.59 32.93 -1.84
CA GLU A 90 -7.92 31.88 -1.06
C GLU A 90 -6.87 31.15 -1.90
N LEU A 91 -5.66 31.01 -1.38
CA LEU A 91 -4.60 30.17 -1.96
C LEU A 91 -4.49 28.84 -1.22
N LYS A 92 -4.61 27.73 -1.95
CA LYS A 92 -4.35 26.37 -1.45
C LYS A 92 -3.17 25.76 -2.21
N PRO A 93 -2.10 25.30 -1.54
CA PRO A 93 -0.97 24.67 -2.24
C PRO A 93 -1.43 23.39 -2.95
N LEU A 94 -1.12 23.28 -4.25
CA LEU A 94 -1.30 22.09 -5.09
C LEU A 94 -0.05 21.20 -5.09
N SER A 95 1.13 21.78 -4.86
CA SER A 95 2.40 21.07 -4.68
C SER A 95 3.35 21.96 -3.88
N GLY A 96 3.98 21.40 -2.84
CA GLY A 96 5.01 22.07 -2.04
C GLY A 96 4.50 22.71 -0.76
N GLY A 97 3.92 21.90 0.12
CA GLY A 97 3.51 22.29 1.47
C GLY A 97 3.50 21.11 2.44
N ILE A 98 3.43 21.44 3.73
CA ILE A 98 3.28 20.44 4.81
C ILE A 98 1.85 19.92 4.78
N GLU A 99 1.68 18.66 4.42
CA GLU A 99 0.39 17.98 4.41
C GLU A 99 0.30 16.99 5.58
N LYS A 100 -0.88 16.90 6.20
CA LYS A 100 -1.20 15.87 7.17
C LYS A 100 -2.13 14.86 6.52
N VAL A 101 -1.64 13.63 6.38
CA VAL A 101 -2.42 12.51 5.84
C VAL A 101 -2.57 11.41 6.85
N THR A 102 -3.69 10.70 6.78
CA THR A 102 -3.88 9.46 7.53
C THR A 102 -3.91 8.30 6.54
N VAL A 103 -3.00 7.35 6.69
CA VAL A 103 -2.88 6.16 5.84
C VAL A 103 -3.29 4.92 6.61
N ARG A 104 -3.86 3.93 5.93
CA ARG A 104 -4.21 2.63 6.51
C ARG A 104 -3.04 1.68 6.36
N ILE A 105 -2.74 0.93 7.42
CA ILE A 105 -1.63 -0.04 7.43
C ILE A 105 -2.14 -1.42 7.83
N GLY A 106 -1.85 -2.40 6.98
CA GLY A 106 -2.14 -3.80 7.21
C GLY A 106 -0.96 -4.56 7.81
N GLY A 107 -1.26 -5.63 8.55
CA GLY A 107 -0.25 -6.56 9.09
C GLY A 107 0.33 -6.18 10.45
N MET A 108 -0.17 -5.12 11.10
CA MET A 108 0.22 -4.79 12.47
C MET A 108 -0.49 -5.70 13.49
N THR A 109 0.27 -6.36 14.35
CA THR A 109 -0.27 -7.28 15.37
C THR A 109 0.15 -6.96 16.80
N CYS A 110 1.14 -6.10 17.01
CA CYS A 110 1.63 -5.76 18.35
C CYS A 110 2.20 -4.33 18.43
N ALA A 111 2.43 -3.84 19.64
CA ALA A 111 3.04 -2.53 19.90
C ALA A 111 4.45 -2.38 19.28
N ALA A 112 5.21 -3.47 19.15
CA ALA A 112 6.51 -3.42 18.48
C ALA A 112 6.39 -3.12 16.98
N CYS A 113 5.27 -3.51 16.33
CA CYS A 113 5.00 -3.15 14.94
C CYS A 113 4.79 -1.63 14.79
N VAL A 114 4.08 -1.02 15.73
CA VAL A 114 3.81 0.42 15.77
C VAL A 114 5.12 1.20 15.78
N ALA A 115 5.97 0.93 16.77
CA ALA A 115 7.26 1.60 16.92
C ALA A 115 8.16 1.44 15.67
N ARG A 116 8.09 0.27 15.03
CA ARG A 116 8.87 -0.02 13.82
C ARG A 116 8.42 0.83 12.64
N ILE A 117 7.12 0.90 12.39
CA ILE A 117 6.57 1.70 11.29
C ILE A 117 6.78 3.19 11.54
N GLU A 118 6.55 3.68 12.77
CA GLU A 118 6.83 5.08 13.11
C GLU A 118 8.28 5.45 12.84
N LYS A 119 9.21 4.58 13.25
CA LYS A 119 10.65 4.80 13.03
C LYS A 119 11.00 4.80 11.54
N ALA A 120 10.37 3.94 10.74
CA ALA A 120 10.59 3.90 9.30
C ALA A 120 10.07 5.17 8.60
N LEU A 121 8.86 5.62 8.95
CA LEU A 121 8.29 6.86 8.42
C LEU A 121 9.11 8.09 8.83
N LYS A 122 9.53 8.19 10.10
CA LYS A 122 10.37 9.30 10.60
C LYS A 122 11.77 9.36 9.98
N ARG A 123 12.25 8.30 9.32
CA ARG A 123 13.55 8.30 8.63
C ARG A 123 13.50 8.99 7.27
N LEU A 124 12.32 9.16 6.67
CA LEU A 124 12.18 9.81 5.37
C LEU A 124 12.46 11.30 5.48
N SER A 125 13.35 11.80 4.61
CA SER A 125 13.74 13.21 4.53
C SER A 125 12.58 14.04 3.99
N GLY A 126 11.71 14.51 4.88
CA GLY A 126 10.48 15.22 4.53
C GLY A 126 9.32 14.94 5.49
N VAL A 127 9.41 13.89 6.32
CA VAL A 127 8.43 13.64 7.38
C VAL A 127 8.77 14.49 8.61
N LYS A 128 7.84 15.34 9.04
CA LYS A 128 7.94 16.12 10.29
C LYS A 128 7.40 15.35 11.49
N GLU A 129 6.29 14.66 11.31
CA GLU A 129 5.64 13.89 12.36
C GLU A 129 5.06 12.59 11.79
N ALA A 130 5.18 11.49 12.53
CA ALA A 130 4.48 10.26 12.23
C ALA A 130 4.03 9.61 13.55
N GLN A 131 2.74 9.30 13.61
CA GLN A 131 2.11 8.58 14.72
C GLN A 131 1.32 7.40 14.17
N VAL A 132 1.51 6.22 14.75
CA VAL A 132 0.84 4.99 14.32
C VAL A 132 -0.12 4.54 15.42
N ASN A 133 -1.33 4.17 15.04
CA ASN A 133 -2.36 3.68 15.95
C ASN A 133 -2.73 2.23 15.60
N LEU A 134 -2.38 1.31 16.50
CA LEU A 134 -2.66 -0.12 16.35
C LEU A 134 -4.16 -0.44 16.37
N ALA A 135 -4.94 0.25 17.21
CA ALA A 135 -6.36 -0.05 17.40
C ALA A 135 -7.17 0.29 16.15
N THR A 136 -6.81 1.37 15.46
CA THR A 136 -7.49 1.79 14.21
C THR A 136 -6.81 1.25 12.96
N GLY A 137 -5.59 0.70 13.07
CA GLY A 137 -4.82 0.22 11.93
C GLY A 137 -4.38 1.35 10.98
N THR A 138 -4.06 2.52 11.54
CA THR A 138 -3.75 3.73 10.75
C THR A 138 -2.44 4.37 11.20
N ALA A 139 -1.80 5.12 10.29
CA ALA A 139 -0.74 6.06 10.63
C ALA A 139 -1.11 7.45 10.15
N THR A 140 -0.94 8.42 11.02
CA THR A 140 -1.05 9.85 10.71
C THR A 140 0.35 10.37 10.46
N VAL A 141 0.59 10.91 9.26
CA VAL A 141 1.90 11.38 8.80
C VAL A 141 1.77 12.84 8.37
N VAL A 142 2.63 13.68 8.93
CA VAL A 142 2.81 15.08 8.54
C VAL A 142 4.10 15.16 7.74
N TYR A 143 3.99 15.45 6.45
CA TYR A 143 5.14 15.43 5.53
C TYR A 143 5.14 16.59 4.54
N ASP A 144 6.32 16.93 4.05
CA ASP A 144 6.52 17.94 3.03
C ASP A 144 6.36 17.33 1.63
N THR A 145 5.29 17.74 0.95
CA THR A 145 4.95 17.30 -0.40
C THR A 145 5.94 17.79 -1.46
N ALA A 146 6.83 18.73 -1.14
CA ALA A 146 7.94 19.12 -2.02
C ALA A 146 9.08 18.08 -2.04
N LEU A 147 9.24 17.32 -0.96
CA LEU A 147 10.40 16.43 -0.75
C LEU A 147 10.04 14.96 -0.99
N ILE A 148 8.87 14.53 -0.53
CA ILE A 148 8.43 13.13 -0.62
C ILE A 148 6.93 13.07 -0.91
N GLY A 149 6.51 12.00 -1.57
CA GLY A 149 5.11 11.73 -1.90
C GLY A 149 4.53 10.49 -1.22
N LEU A 150 3.25 10.21 -1.47
CA LEU A 150 2.57 9.01 -0.97
C LEU A 150 3.26 7.70 -1.39
N ALA A 151 3.91 7.69 -2.55
CA ALA A 151 4.67 6.53 -3.03
C ALA A 151 5.87 6.20 -2.11
N ASP A 152 6.56 7.22 -1.60
CA ASP A 152 7.69 7.04 -0.69
C ASP A 152 7.23 6.55 0.70
N LEU A 153 6.10 7.09 1.19
CA LEU A 153 5.47 6.61 2.42
C LEU A 153 5.06 5.13 2.28
N ARG A 154 4.47 4.77 1.14
CA ARG A 154 4.13 3.38 0.82
C ARG A 154 5.36 2.49 0.82
N GLN A 155 6.42 2.90 0.12
CA GLN A 155 7.65 2.13 0.02
C GLN A 155 8.27 1.90 1.41
N ALA A 156 8.37 2.94 2.24
CA ALA A 156 8.91 2.82 3.59
C ALA A 156 8.13 1.82 4.47
N VAL A 157 6.79 1.79 4.36
CA VAL A 157 5.95 0.82 5.08
C VAL A 157 6.13 -0.60 4.53
N GLU A 158 6.16 -0.75 3.20
CA GLU A 158 6.29 -2.05 2.55
C GLU A 158 7.68 -2.69 2.70
N GLU A 159 8.74 -1.88 2.77
CA GLU A 159 10.11 -2.34 3.03
C GLU A 159 10.24 -2.98 4.43
N GLU A 160 9.58 -2.40 5.43
CA GLU A 160 9.52 -2.98 6.78
C GLU A 160 8.62 -4.24 6.87
N GLY A 161 7.98 -4.66 5.77
CA GLY A 161 7.18 -5.87 5.68
C GLY A 161 5.70 -5.69 6.05
N TYR A 162 5.24 -4.45 6.17
CA TYR A 162 3.84 -4.10 6.39
C TYR A 162 3.14 -3.77 5.07
N GLU A 163 1.82 -3.62 5.10
CA GLU A 163 1.05 -3.30 3.90
C GLU A 163 0.50 -1.88 3.95
N PHE A 164 0.74 -1.10 2.90
CA PHE A 164 0.13 0.22 2.74
C PHE A 164 -1.23 0.08 2.02
N LEU A 165 -2.32 0.38 2.72
CA LEU A 165 -3.69 0.18 2.22
C LEU A 165 -4.32 1.45 1.63
N GLY A 166 -3.55 2.54 1.52
CA GLY A 166 -4.00 3.81 0.94
C GLY A 166 -4.39 4.86 1.99
N LEU A 167 -4.81 6.04 1.50
CA LEU A 167 -5.29 7.15 2.33
C LEU A 167 -6.65 6.85 2.96
N LEU A 168 -6.89 7.34 4.16
CA LEU A 168 -8.17 7.26 4.86
C LEU A 168 -9.22 8.19 4.22
N THR A 169 -8.78 9.31 3.67
CA THR A 169 -9.60 10.37 3.06
C THR A 169 -9.88 10.14 1.58
N GLU A 170 -8.98 9.48 0.84
CA GLU A 170 -9.32 9.03 -0.50
C GLU A 170 -10.35 7.91 -0.41
N ALA A 171 -11.51 8.18 -0.98
CA ALA A 171 -12.46 7.15 -1.37
C ALA A 171 -11.92 6.30 -2.55
N LEU A 172 -10.64 5.89 -2.52
CA LEU A 172 -10.33 4.55 -2.98
C LEU A 172 -11.32 3.65 -2.22
N PRO A 173 -12.10 2.78 -2.89
CA PRO A 173 -13.09 2.02 -2.18
C PRO A 173 -12.32 1.11 -1.22
N ALA A 174 -12.19 1.52 0.04
CA ALA A 174 -11.44 0.80 1.05
C ALA A 174 -12.04 -0.60 1.24
N GLU A 175 -13.34 -0.73 0.92
CA GLU A 175 -14.01 -2.01 0.69
C GLU A 175 -13.42 -2.83 -0.44
N ARG A 176 -13.10 -2.27 -1.62
CA ARG A 176 -12.51 -3.03 -2.73
C ARG A 176 -11.09 -3.52 -2.42
N VAL A 177 -10.26 -2.73 -1.74
CA VAL A 177 -8.89 -3.17 -1.36
C VAL A 177 -8.97 -4.29 -0.33
N GLU A 178 -9.79 -4.13 0.71
CA GLU A 178 -9.98 -5.14 1.75
C GLU A 178 -10.65 -6.41 1.19
N GLU A 179 -11.64 -6.28 0.29
CA GLU A 179 -12.24 -7.40 -0.42
C GLU A 179 -11.24 -8.15 -1.28
N THR A 180 -10.39 -7.45 -2.02
CA THR A 180 -9.40 -8.09 -2.91
C THR A 180 -8.42 -8.90 -2.07
N ARG A 181 -8.00 -8.37 -0.92
CA ARG A 181 -7.14 -9.08 0.04
C ARG A 181 -7.81 -10.30 0.64
N LEU A 182 -9.07 -10.18 1.04
CA LEU A 182 -9.87 -11.31 1.55
C LEU A 182 -10.05 -12.40 0.48
N LYS A 183 -10.26 -12.00 -0.79
CA LYS A 183 -10.35 -12.92 -1.93
C LYS A 183 -9.02 -13.66 -2.16
N ASP A 184 -7.89 -12.95 -2.10
CA ASP A 184 -6.56 -13.56 -2.23
C ASP A 184 -6.25 -14.56 -1.10
N LEU A 185 -6.45 -14.15 0.16
CA LEU A 185 -6.33 -15.03 1.33
C LEU A 185 -7.24 -16.25 1.21
N LYS A 186 -8.50 -16.07 0.78
CA LYS A 186 -9.45 -17.16 0.58
C LYS A 186 -8.98 -18.13 -0.51
N ARG A 187 -8.42 -17.63 -1.61
CA ARG A 187 -7.86 -18.47 -2.69
C ARG A 187 -6.67 -19.28 -2.21
N LYS A 188 -5.71 -18.65 -1.53
CA LYS A 188 -4.54 -19.33 -0.95
C LYS A 188 -4.94 -20.37 0.09
N LEU A 189 -5.89 -20.02 0.96
CA LEU A 189 -6.46 -20.92 1.95
C LEU A 189 -7.12 -22.13 1.27
N TRP A 190 -7.89 -21.90 0.22
CA TRP A 190 -8.56 -22.98 -0.52
C TRP A 190 -7.55 -23.93 -1.18
N VAL A 191 -6.48 -23.41 -1.78
CA VAL A 191 -5.38 -24.23 -2.31
C VAL A 191 -4.71 -25.05 -1.20
N ALA A 192 -4.36 -24.42 -0.08
CA ALA A 192 -3.71 -25.12 1.03
C ALA A 192 -4.60 -26.20 1.65
N TRP A 193 -5.87 -25.89 1.92
CA TRP A 193 -6.83 -26.82 2.54
C TRP A 193 -7.38 -27.90 1.60
N SER A 194 -7.31 -27.70 0.27
CA SER A 194 -7.63 -28.76 -0.69
C SER A 194 -6.48 -29.75 -0.84
N LEU A 195 -5.23 -29.27 -0.83
CA LEU A 195 -4.04 -30.11 -0.99
C LEU A 195 -3.58 -30.75 0.33
N ALA A 196 -3.79 -30.12 1.48
CA ALA A 196 -3.34 -30.65 2.77
C ALA A 196 -3.88 -32.04 3.12
N PRO A 197 -5.18 -32.35 2.93
CA PRO A 197 -5.70 -33.71 3.15
C PRO A 197 -5.06 -34.74 2.22
N LEU A 198 -4.81 -34.38 0.96
CA LEU A 198 -4.15 -35.27 0.00
C LEU A 198 -2.72 -35.58 0.46
N VAL A 199 -1.95 -34.56 0.83
CA VAL A 199 -0.60 -34.72 1.37
C VAL A 199 -0.61 -35.58 2.64
N PHE A 200 -1.56 -35.36 3.55
CA PHE A 200 -1.71 -36.14 4.78
C PHE A 200 -1.95 -37.62 4.50
N VAL A 201 -2.85 -37.94 3.56
CA VAL A 201 -3.16 -39.31 3.15
C VAL A 201 -1.91 -40.01 2.58
N PHE A 202 -1.17 -39.36 1.69
CA PHE A 202 0.05 -39.93 1.12
C PHE A 202 1.22 -40.00 2.11
N SER A 203 1.24 -39.16 3.15
CA SER A 203 2.24 -39.18 4.23
C SER A 203 2.01 -40.32 5.24
N MET A 204 0.78 -40.82 5.36
CA MET A 204 0.36 -41.82 6.36
C MET A 204 0.05 -43.21 5.75
N PRO A 205 1.04 -43.94 5.20
CA PRO A 205 0.82 -45.25 4.57
C PRO A 205 0.32 -46.32 5.56
N ARG A 206 0.59 -46.15 6.86
CA ARG A 206 0.09 -47.07 7.90
C ARG A 206 -1.42 -46.98 8.08
N LEU A 207 -1.99 -45.78 7.93
CA LEU A 207 -3.43 -45.53 8.05
C LEU A 207 -4.17 -45.82 6.73
N PHE A 208 -3.48 -45.69 5.60
CA PHE A 208 -4.05 -45.90 4.27
C PHE A 208 -3.24 -46.97 3.51
N PRO A 209 -3.53 -48.27 3.73
CA PRO A 209 -2.76 -49.37 3.14
C PRO A 209 -2.74 -49.41 1.61
N TRP A 210 -3.70 -48.77 0.93
CA TRP A 210 -3.65 -48.67 -0.53
C TRP A 210 -2.51 -47.78 -1.03
N VAL A 211 -2.00 -46.86 -0.20
CA VAL A 211 -0.86 -45.99 -0.51
C VAL A 211 0.44 -46.79 -0.58
N THR A 212 0.56 -47.89 0.16
CA THR A 212 1.77 -48.74 0.12
C THR A 212 1.93 -49.51 -1.19
N LYS A 213 0.88 -49.56 -2.04
CA LYS A 213 0.97 -50.09 -3.41
C LYS A 213 1.83 -49.22 -4.32
N LEU A 214 1.99 -47.94 -3.99
CA LEU A 214 2.88 -47.03 -4.72
C LEU A 214 4.32 -47.27 -4.26
N SER A 215 5.25 -47.22 -5.20
CA SER A 215 6.68 -47.26 -4.88
C SER A 215 7.04 -46.06 -3.97
N LEU A 216 8.07 -46.24 -3.13
CA LEU A 216 8.54 -45.20 -2.23
C LEU A 216 8.92 -43.91 -3.00
N GLU A 217 9.59 -44.07 -4.14
CA GLU A 217 10.02 -42.97 -5.00
C GLU A 217 8.83 -42.22 -5.61
N THR A 218 7.87 -42.96 -6.18
CA THR A 218 6.64 -42.37 -6.74
C THR A 218 5.88 -41.59 -5.66
N ARG A 219 5.80 -42.14 -4.44
CA ARG A 219 5.13 -41.46 -3.33
C ARG A 219 5.83 -40.17 -2.93
N HIS A 220 7.16 -40.17 -2.84
CA HIS A 220 7.91 -38.96 -2.49
C HIS A 220 7.79 -37.88 -3.58
N LEU A 221 7.84 -38.26 -4.86
CA LEU A 221 7.61 -37.34 -5.98
C LEU A 221 6.18 -36.78 -5.97
N LEU A 222 5.17 -37.59 -5.67
CA LEU A 222 3.78 -37.13 -5.50
C LEU A 222 3.65 -36.13 -4.34
N LEU A 223 4.25 -36.44 -3.18
CA LEU A 223 4.25 -35.54 -2.04
C LEU A 223 4.96 -34.22 -2.34
N LEU A 224 6.08 -34.26 -3.06
CA LEU A 224 6.77 -33.06 -3.54
C LEU A 224 5.88 -32.26 -4.49
N ALA A 225 5.25 -32.89 -5.48
CA ALA A 225 4.37 -32.23 -6.44
C ALA A 225 3.15 -31.57 -5.75
N LEU A 226 2.53 -32.23 -4.77
CA LEU A 226 1.38 -31.71 -4.03
C LEU A 226 1.75 -30.61 -3.02
N SER A 227 2.92 -30.72 -2.38
CA SER A 227 3.36 -29.75 -1.38
C SER A 227 3.93 -28.46 -2.01
N THR A 228 4.48 -28.52 -3.21
CA THR A 228 5.14 -27.38 -3.88
C THR A 228 4.20 -26.17 -4.09
N PRO A 229 2.95 -26.33 -4.60
CA PRO A 229 2.00 -25.22 -4.68
C PRO A 229 1.65 -24.63 -3.31
N VAL A 230 1.55 -25.47 -2.27
CA VAL A 230 1.29 -24.96 -0.92
C VAL A 230 2.50 -24.17 -0.40
N GLN A 231 3.72 -24.69 -0.57
CA GLN A 231 4.95 -24.07 -0.10
C GLN A 231 5.22 -22.72 -0.78
N PHE A 232 5.20 -22.68 -2.12
CA PHE A 232 5.69 -21.52 -2.88
C PHE A 232 4.60 -20.61 -3.42
N TYR A 233 3.34 -21.04 -3.50
CA TYR A 233 2.23 -20.16 -3.88
C TYR A 233 1.42 -19.73 -2.64
N ALA A 234 0.89 -20.67 -1.86
CA ALA A 234 0.14 -20.31 -0.65
C ALA A 234 1.06 -19.73 0.44
N GLY A 235 2.27 -20.29 0.59
CA GLY A 235 3.28 -19.85 1.56
C GLY A 235 4.15 -18.67 1.11
N ALA A 236 4.00 -18.19 -0.13
CA ALA A 236 4.83 -17.12 -0.71
C ALA A 236 4.85 -15.85 0.15
N GLU A 237 3.71 -15.51 0.75
CA GLU A 237 3.59 -14.31 1.56
C GLU A 237 4.41 -14.36 2.84
N PHE A 238 4.60 -15.55 3.42
CA PHE A 238 5.40 -15.73 4.63
C PHE A 238 6.88 -15.60 4.29
N LEU A 239 7.31 -16.28 3.21
CA LEU A 239 8.68 -16.25 2.72
C LEU A 239 9.12 -14.82 2.37
N GLY A 240 8.29 -14.08 1.64
CA GLY A 240 8.58 -12.70 1.27
C GLY A 240 8.69 -11.76 2.48
N ARG A 241 7.79 -11.90 3.47
CA ARG A 241 7.84 -11.10 4.70
C ARG A 241 9.01 -11.48 5.60
N ALA A 242 9.30 -12.77 5.74
CA ALA A 242 10.44 -13.27 6.49
C ALA A 242 11.76 -12.75 5.92
N LEU A 243 11.90 -12.71 4.59
CA LEU A 243 13.10 -12.19 3.94
C LEU A 243 13.31 -10.69 4.22
N LYS A 244 12.23 -9.90 4.18
CA LYS A 244 12.27 -8.49 4.58
C LYS A 244 12.63 -8.34 6.06
N ALA A 245 11.97 -9.08 6.95
CA ALA A 245 12.27 -9.06 8.38
C ALA A 245 13.74 -9.39 8.68
N LEU A 246 14.31 -10.38 7.98
CA LEU A 246 15.70 -10.79 8.11
C LEU A 246 16.66 -9.71 7.60
N ARG A 247 16.36 -9.07 6.46
CA ARG A 247 17.17 -7.95 5.92
C ARG A 247 17.31 -6.80 6.92
N HIS A 248 16.27 -6.57 7.71
CA HIS A 248 16.24 -5.56 8.76
C HIS A 248 16.69 -6.08 10.14
N ARG A 249 17.35 -7.26 10.20
CA ARG A 249 17.86 -7.90 11.42
C ARG A 249 16.81 -8.06 12.51
N SER A 250 15.60 -8.44 12.12
CA SER A 250 14.48 -8.68 13.01
C SER A 250 13.91 -10.08 12.80
N ALA A 251 13.22 -10.61 13.80
CA ALA A 251 12.49 -11.86 13.71
C ALA A 251 11.03 -11.65 14.11
N ASP A 252 10.12 -12.25 13.35
CA ASP A 252 8.68 -12.17 13.56
C ASP A 252 8.00 -13.55 13.36
N MET A 253 6.68 -13.60 13.48
CA MET A 253 5.91 -14.83 13.24
C MET A 253 6.15 -15.40 11.82
N ASN A 254 6.31 -14.54 10.81
CA ASN A 254 6.57 -14.99 9.44
C ASN A 254 7.93 -15.68 9.31
N THR A 255 8.93 -15.17 10.04
CA THR A 255 10.29 -15.70 10.08
C THR A 255 10.29 -17.12 10.63
N LEU A 256 9.61 -17.35 11.76
CA LEU A 256 9.50 -18.68 12.37
C LEU A 256 8.80 -19.68 11.44
N VAL A 257 7.65 -19.29 10.88
CA VAL A 257 6.86 -20.13 9.97
C VAL A 257 7.66 -20.46 8.71
N SER A 258 8.31 -19.47 8.11
CA SER A 258 9.11 -19.66 6.89
C SER A 258 10.31 -20.56 7.16
N LEU A 259 11.04 -20.36 8.26
CA LEU A 259 12.19 -21.20 8.60
C LEU A 259 11.77 -22.65 8.81
N GLY A 260 10.71 -22.91 9.58
CA GLY A 260 10.24 -24.27 9.85
C GLY A 260 9.74 -24.97 8.58
N THR A 261 8.88 -24.31 7.81
CA THR A 261 8.29 -24.90 6.59
C THR A 261 9.32 -25.10 5.50
N LEU A 262 10.23 -24.13 5.29
CA LEU A 262 11.28 -24.24 4.29
C LEU A 262 12.31 -25.31 4.66
N SER A 263 12.68 -25.42 5.95
CA SER A 263 13.59 -26.47 6.41
C SER A 263 13.00 -27.86 6.19
N ALA A 264 11.74 -28.07 6.57
CA ALA A 264 11.04 -29.33 6.34
C ALA A 264 10.92 -29.65 4.84
N TYR A 265 10.57 -28.67 4.01
CA TYR A 265 10.45 -28.85 2.57
C TYR A 265 11.80 -29.17 1.90
N LEU A 266 12.85 -28.39 2.18
CA LEU A 266 14.18 -28.60 1.59
C LEU A 266 14.82 -29.91 2.02
N TYR A 267 14.69 -30.29 3.29
CA TYR A 267 15.11 -31.61 3.77
C TYR A 267 14.39 -32.72 2.99
N SER A 268 13.07 -32.63 2.88
CA SER A 268 12.25 -33.63 2.18
C SER A 268 12.57 -33.72 0.70
N ALA A 269 12.80 -32.59 0.04
CA ALA A 269 13.25 -32.53 -1.35
C ALA A 269 14.63 -33.18 -1.51
N SER A 270 15.56 -32.93 -0.58
CA SER A 270 16.88 -33.54 -0.59
C SER A 270 16.83 -35.07 -0.46
N VAL A 271 15.99 -35.58 0.45
CA VAL A 271 15.74 -37.03 0.58
C VAL A 271 15.10 -37.62 -0.68
N THR A 272 14.25 -36.84 -1.36
CA THR A 272 13.55 -37.27 -2.59
C THR A 272 14.48 -37.38 -3.78
N PHE A 273 15.37 -36.39 -4.00
CA PHE A 273 16.27 -36.36 -5.16
C PHE A 273 17.58 -37.12 -4.95
N PHE A 274 18.05 -37.24 -3.71
CA PHE A 274 19.34 -37.85 -3.39
C PHE A 274 19.23 -39.03 -2.41
N PRO A 275 18.32 -40.01 -2.59
CA PRO A 275 18.05 -41.06 -1.60
C PRO A 275 19.28 -41.94 -1.31
N ASN A 276 20.20 -42.07 -2.27
CA ASN A 276 21.41 -42.89 -2.10
C ASN A 276 22.36 -42.35 -1.04
N ILE A 277 22.48 -41.02 -0.92
CA ILE A 277 23.35 -40.37 0.07
C ILE A 277 22.84 -40.66 1.49
N PHE A 278 21.52 -40.54 1.68
CA PHE A 278 20.89 -40.82 2.97
C PHE A 278 20.97 -42.30 3.33
N ARG A 279 20.79 -43.21 2.35
CA ARG A 279 20.93 -44.66 2.56
C ARG A 279 22.35 -45.03 2.98
N GLN A 280 23.37 -44.45 2.34
CA GLN A 280 24.78 -44.69 2.70
C GLN A 280 25.14 -44.13 4.08
N ALA A 281 24.55 -43.00 4.46
CA ALA A 281 24.70 -42.41 5.79
C ALA A 281 23.92 -43.16 6.90
N GLY A 282 23.17 -44.22 6.57
CA GLY A 282 22.33 -44.95 7.52
C GLY A 282 21.12 -44.15 8.01
N LEU A 283 20.77 -43.06 7.33
CA LEU A 283 19.65 -42.20 7.70
C LEU A 283 18.33 -42.73 7.10
N PRO A 284 17.21 -42.63 7.84
CA PRO A 284 15.92 -43.04 7.31
C PRO A 284 15.46 -42.10 6.18
N LEU A 285 14.85 -42.67 5.14
CA LEU A 285 14.27 -41.92 4.02
C LEU A 285 12.91 -41.30 4.37
N HIS A 286 12.73 -40.85 5.61
CA HIS A 286 11.53 -40.17 6.04
C HIS A 286 11.51 -38.74 5.48
N VAL A 287 10.32 -38.31 5.03
CA VAL A 287 10.05 -36.96 4.50
C VAL A 287 9.03 -36.26 5.39
N TYR A 288 9.05 -34.93 5.39
CA TYR A 288 8.26 -34.03 6.24
C TYR A 288 7.46 -33.00 5.42
N PHE A 289 7.08 -33.35 4.19
CA PHE A 289 6.25 -32.48 3.34
C PHE A 289 4.90 -32.15 3.99
N ASP A 290 4.33 -33.09 4.75
CA ASP A 290 3.09 -32.92 5.51
C ASP A 290 3.20 -31.82 6.57
N SER A 291 4.31 -31.79 7.29
CA SER A 291 4.57 -30.82 8.36
C SER A 291 4.62 -29.40 7.79
N ALA A 292 5.32 -29.19 6.67
CA ALA A 292 5.36 -27.91 5.98
C ALA A 292 3.95 -27.46 5.51
N VAL A 293 3.22 -28.37 4.85
CA VAL A 293 1.89 -28.10 4.31
C VAL A 293 0.86 -27.80 5.40
N MET A 294 0.84 -28.58 6.48
CA MET A 294 -0.08 -28.39 7.60
C MET A 294 0.17 -27.06 8.31
N ILE A 295 1.43 -26.71 8.58
CA ILE A 295 1.77 -25.42 9.21
C ILE A 295 1.25 -24.27 8.35
N ILE A 296 1.52 -24.28 7.04
CA ILE A 296 1.04 -23.23 6.13
C ILE A 296 -0.50 -23.16 6.13
N ALA A 297 -1.17 -24.30 6.04
CA ALA A 297 -2.64 -24.36 6.00
C ALA A 297 -3.29 -23.79 7.27
N PHE A 298 -2.78 -24.13 8.45
CA PHE A 298 -3.32 -23.65 9.73
C PHE A 298 -2.97 -22.18 10.00
N VAL A 299 -1.76 -21.74 9.66
CA VAL A 299 -1.38 -20.32 9.80
C VAL A 299 -2.21 -19.44 8.86
N LEU A 300 -2.44 -19.87 7.61
CA LEU A 300 -3.34 -19.17 6.68
C LEU A 300 -4.77 -19.12 7.21
N LEU A 301 -5.26 -20.21 7.81
CA LEU A 301 -6.58 -20.22 8.43
C LEU A 301 -6.66 -19.19 9.57
N GLY A 302 -5.65 -19.17 10.44
CA GLY A 302 -5.55 -18.19 11.52
C GLY A 302 -5.60 -16.75 11.00
N ARG A 303 -4.81 -16.42 9.98
CA ARG A 303 -4.84 -15.09 9.34
C ARG A 303 -6.17 -14.74 8.71
N TYR A 304 -6.79 -15.69 8.02
CA TYR A 304 -8.10 -15.48 7.43
C TYR A 304 -9.16 -15.17 8.51
N LEU A 305 -9.14 -15.91 9.62
CA LEU A 305 -10.03 -15.67 10.75
C LEU A 305 -9.73 -14.33 11.43
N GLU A 306 -8.46 -13.97 11.59
CA GLU A 306 -8.03 -12.68 12.17
C GLU A 306 -8.55 -11.50 11.35
N VAL A 307 -8.33 -11.49 10.03
CA VAL A 307 -8.80 -10.43 9.13
C VAL A 307 -10.33 -10.36 9.14
N LYS A 308 -11.00 -11.52 9.04
CA LYS A 308 -12.47 -11.59 9.06
C LYS A 308 -13.06 -11.10 10.39
N ALA A 309 -12.41 -11.35 11.51
CA ALA A 309 -12.84 -10.91 12.83
C ALA A 309 -12.61 -9.40 13.01
N ARG A 310 -11.42 -8.89 12.66
CA ARG A 310 -11.10 -7.46 12.75
C ARG A 310 -11.97 -6.59 11.86
N GLY A 311 -12.25 -7.03 10.62
CA GLY A 311 -13.11 -6.31 9.69
C GLY A 311 -14.48 -5.98 10.31
N ARG A 312 -15.12 -6.96 10.97
CA ARG A 312 -16.43 -6.77 11.61
C ARG A 312 -16.41 -5.74 12.75
N ALA A 313 -15.37 -5.75 13.58
CA ALA A 313 -15.25 -4.82 14.70
C ALA A 313 -14.99 -3.39 14.22
N THR A 314 -14.06 -3.22 13.27
CA THR A 314 -13.75 -1.91 12.68
C THR A 314 -14.95 -1.36 11.90
N ASP A 315 -15.70 -2.21 11.18
CA ASP A 315 -16.90 -1.79 10.46
C ASP A 315 -18.00 -1.30 11.40
N ALA A 316 -18.18 -1.93 12.56
CA ALA A 316 -19.13 -1.49 13.56
C ALA A 316 -18.77 -0.11 14.12
N VAL A 317 -17.49 0.10 14.49
CA VAL A 317 -17.00 1.41 14.95
C VAL A 317 -17.14 2.46 13.84
N ARG A 318 -16.85 2.11 12.59
CA ARG A 318 -16.97 3.02 11.44
C ARG A 318 -18.42 3.43 11.20
N LYS A 319 -19.37 2.51 11.35
CA LYS A 319 -20.81 2.83 11.27
C LYS A 319 -21.22 3.82 12.34
N LEU A 320 -20.71 3.68 13.58
CA LEU A 320 -20.96 4.64 14.65
C LEU A 320 -20.35 6.02 14.35
N LEU A 321 -19.11 6.08 13.85
CA LEU A 321 -18.47 7.34 13.46
C LEU A 321 -19.22 8.07 12.34
N LYS A 322 -19.81 7.33 11.38
CA LYS A 322 -20.64 7.92 10.32
C LYS A 322 -21.96 8.53 10.82
N LEU A 323 -22.42 8.16 12.01
CA LEU A 323 -23.63 8.72 12.61
C LEU A 323 -23.37 10.06 13.29
N VAL A 324 -22.11 10.45 13.50
CA VAL A 324 -21.77 11.78 14.00
C VAL A 324 -21.97 12.79 12.87
N PRO A 325 -22.89 13.76 13.02
CA PRO A 325 -23.10 14.77 11.99
C PRO A 325 -21.86 15.67 11.88
N PRO A 326 -21.39 15.98 10.66
CA PRO A 326 -20.19 16.81 10.47
C PRO A 326 -20.44 18.29 10.78
N THR A 327 -21.70 18.73 10.74
CA THR A 327 -22.09 20.13 10.93
C THR A 327 -23.21 20.27 11.95
N ALA A 328 -23.26 21.43 12.59
CA ALA A 328 -24.33 21.88 13.47
C ALA A 328 -24.86 23.22 12.97
N ARG A 329 -26.19 23.42 12.99
CA ARG A 329 -26.80 24.73 12.77
C ARG A 329 -27.01 25.41 14.12
N VAL A 330 -26.44 26.60 14.27
CA VAL A 330 -26.56 27.43 15.47
C VAL A 330 -27.23 28.76 15.12
N LEU A 331 -28.08 29.24 16.01
CA LEU A 331 -28.70 30.56 15.91
C LEU A 331 -27.87 31.56 16.74
N LYS A 332 -27.21 32.51 16.09
CA LYS A 332 -26.51 33.64 16.75
C LYS A 332 -27.05 34.94 16.19
N ASP A 333 -27.40 35.87 17.07
CA ASP A 333 -27.89 37.21 16.72
C ASP A 333 -29.09 37.20 15.74
N GLY A 334 -29.97 36.20 15.86
CA GLY A 334 -31.15 36.04 15.00
C GLY A 334 -30.85 35.48 13.59
N VAL A 335 -29.60 35.12 13.30
CA VAL A 335 -29.17 34.53 12.02
C VAL A 335 -28.75 33.08 12.24
N GLU A 336 -29.30 32.16 11.44
CA GLU A 336 -28.87 30.76 11.43
C GLU A 336 -27.53 30.62 10.70
N LYS A 337 -26.54 30.03 11.36
CA LYS A 337 -25.21 29.77 10.80
C LYS A 337 -24.86 28.30 10.97
N GLU A 338 -24.38 27.67 9.90
CA GLU A 338 -23.87 26.31 9.93
C GLU A 338 -22.39 26.34 10.30
N ILE A 339 -22.01 25.58 11.33
CA ILE A 339 -20.63 25.46 11.82
C ILE A 339 -20.21 23.99 11.84
N PRO A 340 -18.91 23.66 11.80
CA PRO A 340 -18.44 22.31 12.08
C PRO A 340 -18.89 21.87 13.48
N ALA A 341 -19.30 20.62 13.63
CA ALA A 341 -19.79 20.11 14.92
C ALA A 341 -18.71 20.08 16.04
N GLU A 342 -17.44 20.29 15.68
CA GLU A 342 -16.28 20.30 16.58
C GLU A 342 -15.84 21.73 17.00
N ALA A 343 -16.57 22.77 16.56
CA ALA A 343 -16.19 24.19 16.70
C ALA A 343 -16.68 24.90 17.97
#